data_AF-A0A0F6Z4R7-F1
#
_entry.id   AF-A0A0F6Z4R7-F1
#
_cell.length_a   1.000
_cell.length_b   1.000
_cell.length_c   1.000
_cell.angle_alpha   90.00
_cell.angle_beta   90.00
_cell.angle_gamma   90.00
#
_symmetry.space_group_name_H-M   'P 1'
#
loop_
_entity.id
_entity.type
_entity.pdbx_description
1 polymer ?
#
loop_
_entity_poly.entity_id
_entity_poly.type
_entity_poly.pdbx_seq_one_letter_code
_entity_poly.pdbx_strand_id
1 'polypeptide(L)' 'MNKTANRSKWLTVANAALHMDCSTKTIRRLIATGDLQATYLTPRAMRVSVESLDALIKANSTNQWGGAA' A
#
# COMPACT_ATOMS: atom_id res chain seq x y z
N MET A 1 -6.57 -23.02 -14.52
CA MET A 1 -5.62 -22.09 -13.86
C MET A 1 -6.44 -20.95 -13.28
N ASN A 2 -6.78 -21.04 -12.00
CA ASN A 2 -7.68 -20.07 -11.37
C ASN A 2 -6.87 -18.82 -11.08
N LYS A 3 -7.10 -17.75 -11.86
CA LYS A 3 -6.56 -16.42 -11.59
C LYS A 3 -7.18 -15.97 -10.27
N THR A 4 -6.48 -16.14 -9.15
CA THR A 4 -6.93 -15.64 -7.85
C THR A 4 -7.21 -14.17 -8.06
N ALA A 5 -8.48 -13.79 -8.04
CA ALA A 5 -8.88 -12.40 -8.25
C ALA A 5 -8.21 -11.60 -7.15
N ASN A 6 -7.13 -10.90 -7.49
CA ASN A 6 -6.48 -9.95 -6.62
C ASN A 6 -7.54 -8.88 -6.38
N ARG A 7 -8.30 -9.03 -5.28
CA ARG A 7 -9.26 -8.02 -4.87
C ARG A 7 -8.38 -6.85 -4.48
N SER A 8 -8.20 -5.92 -5.41
CA SER A 8 -7.60 -4.62 -5.15
C SER A 8 -8.40 -4.00 -4.02
N LYS A 9 -7.92 -4.23 -2.80
CA LYS A 9 -8.51 -3.68 -1.60
C LYS A 9 -8.02 -2.24 -1.56
N TRP A 10 -8.97 -1.33 -1.57
CA TRP A 10 -8.74 0.10 -1.48
C TRP A 10 -8.97 0.51 -0.02
N LEU A 11 -7.95 1.06 0.63
CA LEU A 11 -8.04 1.54 2.02
C LEU A 11 -8.23 3.06 2.06
N THR A 12 -8.82 3.57 3.13
CA THR A 12 -8.70 4.99 3.46
C THR A 12 -7.26 5.31 3.86
N VAL A 13 -6.86 6.58 3.81
CA VAL A 13 -5.54 7.01 4.30
C VAL A 13 -5.34 6.62 5.77
N ALA A 14 -6.39 6.69 6.60
CA ALA A 14 -6.34 6.27 8.00
C ALA A 14 -6.11 4.76 8.15
N ASN A 15 -6.82 3.93 7.38
CA ASN A 15 -6.65 2.48 7.46
C ASN A 15 -5.30 2.04 6.87
N ALA A 16 -4.79 2.70 5.84
CA ALA A 16 -3.45 2.44 5.31
C ALA A 16 -2.36 2.79 6.35
N ALA A 17 -2.54 3.88 7.08
CA ALA A 17 -1.64 4.29 8.17
C ALA A 17 -1.63 3.25 9.30
N LEU A 18 -2.81 2.76 9.71
CA LEU A 18 -2.92 1.66 10.67
C LEU A 18 -2.28 0.36 10.16
N HIS A 19 -2.44 0.05 8.87
CA HIS A 19 -1.89 -1.16 8.26
C HIS A 19 -0.35 -1.17 8.23
N MET A 20 0.27 -0.02 7.96
CA MET A 20 1.73 0.15 7.94
C MET A 20 2.31 0.54 9.30
N ASP A 21 1.48 0.67 10.34
CA ASP A 21 1.86 1.23 11.64
C ASP A 21 2.64 2.56 11.54
N CYS A 22 2.09 3.50 10.77
CA CYS A 22 2.73 4.79 10.54
C CYS A 22 1.73 5.96 10.56
N SER A 23 2.23 7.18 10.43
CA SER A 23 1.36 8.36 10.43
C SER A 23 0.61 8.53 9.10
N THR A 24 -0.59 9.11 9.14
CA THR A 24 -1.32 9.49 7.92
C THR A 24 -0.55 10.50 7.07
N LYS A 25 0.32 11.32 7.69
CA LYS A 25 1.25 12.22 7.00
C LYS A 25 2.27 11.45 6.16
N THR A 26 2.80 10.34 6.68
CA THR A 26 3.73 9.45 5.96
C THR A 26 3.05 8.86 4.73
N ILE A 27 1.83 8.32 4.86
CA ILE A 27 1.07 7.80 3.73
C ILE A 27 0.86 8.87 2.65
N ARG A 28 0.45 10.09 3.01
CA ARG A 28 0.28 11.19 2.05
C ARG A 28 1.58 11.56 1.35
N ARG A 29 2.71 11.54 2.08
CA ARG A 29 4.02 11.82 1.50
C ARG A 29 4.41 10.77 0.47
N LEU A 30 4.26 9.49 0.80
CA LEU A 30 4.54 8.37 -0.10
C LEU A 30 3.67 8.42 -1.37
N ILE A 31 2.42 8.86 -1.25
CA ILE A 31 1.56 9.09 -2.44
C ILE A 31 2.08 10.26 -3.27
N ALA A 32 2.48 11.36 -2.63
CA ALA A 32 2.99 12.55 -3.32
C ALA A 32 4.34 12.29 -4.03
N THR A 33 5.18 11.39 -3.50
CA THR A 33 6.44 10.95 -4.13
C THR A 33 6.25 9.85 -5.16
N GLY A 34 5.04 9.28 -5.27
CA GLY A 34 4.73 8.20 -6.22
C GLY A 34 5.06 6.79 -5.73
N ASP A 35 5.50 6.63 -4.48
CA ASP A 35 5.83 5.34 -3.87
C ASP A 35 4.59 4.49 -3.56
N LEU A 36 3.43 5.14 -3.38
CA LEU A 36 2.14 4.46 -3.18
C LEU A 36 1.13 4.88 -4.23
N GLN A 37 0.37 3.89 -4.72
CA GLN A 37 -0.72 4.13 -5.63
C GLN A 37 -1.98 4.54 -4.86
N ALA A 38 -2.59 5.64 -5.30
CA ALA A 38 -3.85 6.11 -4.76
C ALA A 38 -4.82 6.53 -5.87
N THR A 39 -6.11 6.49 -5.56
CA THR A 39 -7.18 7.01 -6.41
C THR A 39 -8.13 7.86 -5.58
N TYR A 40 -9.01 8.61 -6.24
CA TYR A 40 -10.05 9.41 -5.61
C TYR A 40 -11.42 8.91 -6.06
N LEU A 41 -12.28 8.49 -5.13
CA LEU A 41 -13.69 8.16 -5.45
C LEU A 41 -14.52 9.43 -5.69
N THR A 42 -14.15 10.51 -5.00
CA THR A 42 -14.61 11.88 -5.19
C THR A 42 -13.42 12.81 -4.94
N PRO A 43 -13.48 14.11 -5.28
CA PRO A 43 -12.37 15.04 -5.06
C PRO A 43 -11.83 15.10 -3.61
N ARG A 44 -12.60 14.64 -2.62
CA ARG A 44 -12.22 14.63 -1.20
C ARG A 44 -12.06 13.21 -0.61
N ALA A 45 -12.34 12.16 -1.38
CA ALA A 45 -12.35 10.78 -0.89
C ALA A 45 -11.22 9.95 -1.52
N MET A 46 -10.00 10.15 -1.04
CA MET A 46 -8.81 9.39 -1.45
C MET A 46 -8.87 7.94 -0.95
N ARG A 47 -8.39 7.00 -1.76
CA ARG A 47 -8.18 5.58 -1.45
C ARG A 47 -6.78 5.14 -1.84
N VAL A 48 -6.18 4.27 -1.05
CA VAL A 48 -4.82 3.75 -1.21
C VAL A 48 -4.89 2.28 -1.61
N SER A 49 -4.10 1.88 -2.60
CA SER A 49 -4.03 0.49 -3.07
C SER A 49 -3.26 -0.37 -2.07
N VAL A 50 -3.91 -1.41 -1.54
CA VAL A 50 -3.25 -2.43 -0.68
C VAL A 50 -2.10 -3.11 -1.40
N GLU A 51 -2.26 -3.38 -2.69
CA GLU A 51 -1.20 -4.01 -3.49
C GLU A 51 0.09 -3.17 -3.51
N SER A 52 -0.03 -1.85 -3.64
CA SER A 52 1.13 -0.95 -3.58
C SER A 52 1.75 -0.87 -2.18
N LEU A 53 0.93 -0.97 -1.12
CA LEU A 53 1.42 -1.03 0.27
C LEU A 53 2.26 -2.30 0.48
N ASP A 54 1.71 -3.45 0.09
CA ASP A 54 2.38 -4.75 0.21
C ASP A 54 3.68 -4.78 -0.61
N ALA A 55 3.65 -4.24 -1.83
CA ALA A 55 4.83 -4.12 -2.69
C ALA A 55 5.93 -3.25 -2.04
N LEU A 56 5.55 -2.12 -1.43
CA LEU A 56 6.49 -1.24 -0.74
C LEU A 56 7.10 -1.92 0.49
N ILE A 57 6.30 -2.61 1.30
CA ILE A 57 6.77 -3.38 2.46
C ILE A 57 7.77 -4.44 2.00
N LYS A 58 7.42 -5.21 0.96
CA LYS A 58 8.29 -6.26 0.41
C LYS A 58 9.61 -5.69 -0.11
N ALA A 59 9.58 -4.56 -0.83
CA ALA A 59 10.78 -3.93 -1.38
C ALA A 59 11.74 -3.39 -0.31
N ASN A 60 11.21 -2.94 0.83
CA ASN A 60 12.01 -2.38 1.94
C ASN A 60 12.33 -3.40 3.06
N SER A 61 11.84 -4.64 2.95
CA SER A 61 12.12 -5.70 3.92
C SER A 61 13.59 -6.10 3.87
N THR A 62 14.35 -5.85 4.95
CA THR A 62 15.80 -6.12 5.04
C THR A 62 16.12 -7.58 5.36
N ASN A 63 15.16 -8.34 5.88
CA ASN A 63 15.27 -9.76 6.20
C ASN A 63 14.38 -10.59 5.25
N GLN A 64 14.86 -10.82 4.03
CA GLN A 64 14.23 -11.82 3.17
C GLN A 64 14.65 -13.22 3.64
N TRP A 65 14.08 -13.67 4.76
CA TRP A 65 14.20 -15.06 5.22
C TRP A 65 13.48 -15.97 4.21
N GLY A 66 14.22 -16.31 3.16
CA GLY A 66 13.75 -17.05 1.98
C GLY A 66 14.74 -17.10 0.81
N GLY A 67 15.91 -16.45 0.92
CA GLY A 67 16.97 -16.48 -0.09
C GLY A 67 18.21 -17.27 0.33
N ALA A 68 18.06 -18.58 0.52
CA ALA A 68 19.14 -19.56 0.45
C ALA A 68 18.54 -20.94 0.15
N ALA A 69 18.34 -21.22 -1.13
CA ALA A 69 18.23 -22.55 -1.71
C ALA A 69 18.75 -22.49 -3.15
#